data_AF-A0A545W321-F1
#
_entry.id   AF-A0A545W321-F1
#
_cell.length_a   1.000
_cell.length_b   1.000
_cell.length_c   1.000
_cell.angle_alpha   90.00
_cell.angle_beta   90.00
_cell.angle_gamma   90.00
#
_symmetry.space_group_name_H-M   'P 1'
#
loop_
_entity.id
_entity.type
_entity.pdbx_description
1 polymer ?
#
loop_
_entity_poly.entity_id
_entity_poly.type
_entity_poly.pdbx_seq_one_letter_code
_entity_poly.pdbx_strand_id
1 'polypeptide(L)'
;MRLTTTASALALAAAAAGASAKLKYLGVALSGIDFGCDIDGTCPLKTVALPLKNYGGADGKAQMEHFVKDDNLNMFRLPVSWQFLTAAKGGSVLDPQGWESYDLLMQTCLDTGAHCMIDLHNFGRFDGGIIGQGGPSDATFAQLWANVAARYADNARVVFGLMNEPHDLDITKWAGTCQAAVTAIRKAGAKEHMILLPGNNFTSVADFVDNGSAELLSNVTNPDGSTAGLLLDLHKYLDSNNSGQNAECTTDNAAAFTAAAAWLRARNRTAMVSESGASMRPSCMQRFCAQNRVIADNADVFAGFVGWSAGSFDSTYVMTLTPTGSPGAYVDNKLMQQCILDVFKDTYSPDPIVPPPKKTSSSIFRETSSSPSASASGSGKPNGAPPASGVAGSTRALALVAALALLMSAF
;
A
#
# COMPACT_ATOMS: atom_id res chain seq x y z
N MET A 1 -27.43 28.02 -68.47
CA MET A 1 -25.97 28.00 -68.29
C MET A 1 -25.58 29.02 -67.22
N ARG A 2 -25.26 28.57 -66.00
CA ARG A 2 -24.40 29.24 -65.00
C ARG A 2 -24.31 28.32 -63.77
N LEU A 3 -23.11 28.16 -63.22
CA LEU A 3 -22.89 27.51 -61.93
C LEU A 3 -23.02 28.55 -60.81
N THR A 4 -23.54 28.13 -59.67
CA THR A 4 -23.14 28.66 -58.35
C THR A 4 -23.18 27.52 -57.34
N THR A 5 -22.01 27.10 -56.87
CA THR A 5 -21.82 26.10 -55.82
C THR A 5 -22.09 26.72 -54.44
N THR A 6 -22.95 26.10 -53.63
CA THR A 6 -23.07 26.38 -52.19
C THR A 6 -22.34 25.32 -51.39
N ALA A 7 -21.11 25.63 -50.98
CA ALA A 7 -20.35 24.87 -49.99
C ALA A 7 -20.30 25.64 -48.66
N SER A 8 -19.81 24.98 -47.60
CA SER A 8 -19.48 25.53 -46.28
C SER A 8 -20.64 25.94 -45.36
N ALA A 9 -21.02 25.03 -44.48
CA ALA A 9 -21.59 25.34 -43.15
C ALA A 9 -21.34 24.18 -42.14
N LEU A 10 -20.12 23.64 -42.08
CA LEU A 10 -19.76 22.54 -41.17
C LEU A 10 -18.59 22.93 -40.25
N ALA A 11 -18.82 23.93 -39.39
CA ALA A 11 -17.81 24.45 -38.47
C ALA A 11 -18.44 25.13 -37.23
N LEU A 12 -18.90 24.34 -36.25
CA LEU A 12 -19.03 24.68 -34.82
C LEU A 12 -19.41 23.39 -34.07
N ALA A 13 -18.82 23.00 -32.94
CA ALA A 13 -17.73 23.61 -32.19
C ALA A 13 -16.71 22.55 -31.73
N ALA A 14 -15.41 22.85 -31.89
CA ALA A 14 -14.30 22.10 -31.31
C ALA A 14 -13.50 23.03 -30.39
N ALA A 15 -14.06 23.32 -29.21
CA ALA A 15 -13.53 24.31 -28.27
C ALA A 15 -13.89 23.95 -26.81
N ALA A 16 -13.60 22.70 -26.40
CA ALA A 16 -13.70 22.24 -25.02
C ALA A 16 -12.31 21.84 -24.51
N ALA A 17 -11.41 22.82 -24.42
CA ALA A 17 -10.04 22.65 -23.93
C ALA A 17 -9.80 23.57 -22.72
N GLY A 18 -9.01 23.12 -21.74
CA GLY A 18 -8.48 23.99 -20.69
C GLY A 18 -9.12 23.90 -19.29
N ALA A 19 -9.93 22.88 -19.01
CA ALA A 19 -10.09 22.39 -17.64
C ALA A 19 -9.20 21.14 -17.50
N SER A 20 -7.95 21.33 -17.07
CA SER A 20 -7.08 20.20 -16.73
C SER A 20 -7.73 19.37 -15.64
N ALA A 21 -7.81 18.06 -15.82
CA ALA A 21 -8.26 17.18 -14.75
C ALA A 21 -7.32 17.32 -13.55
N LYS A 22 -7.89 17.17 -12.36
CA LYS A 22 -7.16 17.33 -11.10
C LYS A 22 -6.96 16.00 -10.40
N LEU A 23 -5.81 15.85 -9.77
CA LEU A 23 -5.45 14.68 -8.98
C LEU A 23 -6.48 14.52 -7.85
N LYS A 24 -7.07 13.33 -7.74
CA LYS A 24 -8.11 13.05 -6.73
C LYS A 24 -7.55 12.56 -5.41
N TYR A 25 -6.42 11.85 -5.45
CA TYR A 25 -5.85 11.21 -4.27
C TYR A 25 -4.39 11.60 -4.08
N LEU A 26 -4.07 12.19 -2.93
CA LEU A 26 -2.69 12.46 -2.53
C LEU A 26 -2.47 11.89 -1.14
N GLY A 27 -1.37 11.16 -0.97
CA GLY A 27 -1.18 10.33 0.21
C GLY A 27 0.25 9.91 0.51
N VAL A 28 0.37 9.11 1.55
CA VAL A 28 1.63 8.57 2.06
C VAL A 28 1.41 7.17 2.64
N ALA A 29 2.42 6.30 2.55
CA ALA A 29 2.40 4.99 3.19
C ALA A 29 2.71 5.10 4.69
N LEU A 30 2.01 4.34 5.53
CA LEU A 30 2.26 4.23 6.97
C LEU A 30 2.80 2.81 7.23
N SER A 31 4.05 2.57 6.84
CA SER A 31 4.71 1.26 6.98
C SER A 31 4.91 0.85 8.44
N GLY A 32 5.07 -0.45 8.66
CA GLY A 32 5.40 -1.06 9.96
C GLY A 32 5.03 -2.54 10.07
N ILE A 33 4.04 -3.04 9.34
CA ILE A 33 3.60 -4.45 9.39
C ILE A 33 4.22 -5.30 8.27
N ASP A 34 4.63 -4.62 7.21
CA ASP A 34 5.57 -5.03 6.16
C ASP A 34 7.03 -5.20 6.65
N PHE A 35 7.38 -4.68 7.83
CA PHE A 35 8.77 -4.63 8.29
C PHE A 35 9.40 -6.03 8.37
N GLY A 36 10.45 -6.22 7.56
CA GLY A 36 11.20 -7.48 7.45
C GLY A 36 10.61 -8.50 6.48
N CYS A 37 9.55 -8.18 5.73
CA CYS A 37 9.20 -8.93 4.53
C CYS A 37 10.37 -8.92 3.53
N ASP A 38 10.65 -10.08 2.94
CA ASP A 38 11.59 -10.23 1.82
C ASP A 38 10.82 -10.40 0.50
N ILE A 39 11.48 -10.14 -0.63
CA ILE A 39 10.86 -10.17 -1.96
C ILE A 39 10.41 -11.58 -2.39
N ASP A 40 10.90 -12.64 -1.74
CA ASP A 40 10.35 -13.98 -1.91
C ASP A 40 8.94 -14.17 -1.28
N GLY A 41 8.40 -13.14 -0.63
CA GLY A 41 7.10 -13.17 0.03
C GLY A 41 7.12 -13.81 1.42
N THR A 42 8.29 -14.00 2.03
CA THR A 42 8.46 -14.42 3.44
C THR A 42 8.40 -13.20 4.36
N CYS A 43 7.45 -13.17 5.30
CA CYS A 43 7.29 -12.06 6.26
C CYS A 43 7.37 -12.51 7.73
N PRO A 44 8.46 -12.22 8.46
CA PRO A 44 8.63 -12.62 9.86
C PRO A 44 7.79 -11.77 10.81
N LEU A 45 6.86 -12.40 11.55
CA LEU A 45 6.02 -11.70 12.55
C LEU A 45 6.82 -11.00 13.68
N LYS A 46 8.10 -11.36 13.86
CA LYS A 46 9.01 -10.81 14.87
C LYS A 46 9.57 -9.42 14.54
N THR A 47 9.45 -8.95 13.30
CA THR A 47 9.97 -7.64 12.85
C THR A 47 8.88 -6.59 12.68
N VAL A 48 7.61 -6.98 12.84
CA VAL A 48 6.44 -6.10 12.81
C VAL A 48 6.52 -5.02 13.89
N ALA A 49 6.42 -3.76 13.46
CA ALA A 49 6.28 -2.58 14.28
C ALA A 49 4.97 -1.85 13.90
N LEU A 50 3.84 -2.30 14.44
CA LEU A 50 2.52 -1.67 14.23
C LEU A 50 2.60 -0.14 14.46
N PRO A 51 2.19 0.72 13.51
CA PRO A 51 2.19 2.18 13.68
C PRO A 51 1.02 2.66 14.57
N LEU A 52 0.86 2.02 15.73
CA LEU A 52 -0.17 2.27 16.73
C LEU A 52 0.47 2.33 18.13
N LYS A 53 0.34 3.48 18.81
CA LYS A 53 0.89 3.72 20.15
C LYS A 53 0.47 2.68 21.21
N ASN A 54 -0.76 2.14 21.12
CA ASN A 54 -1.25 1.12 22.06
C ASN A 54 -0.61 -0.26 21.87
N TYR A 55 0.12 -0.49 20.76
CA TYR A 55 1.00 -1.65 20.54
C TYR A 55 2.48 -1.32 20.79
N GLY A 56 2.80 -0.12 21.30
CA GLY A 56 4.17 0.32 21.60
C GLY A 56 4.97 0.83 20.39
N GLY A 57 4.36 0.89 19.20
CA GLY A 57 4.98 1.47 18.01
C GLY A 57 4.69 2.96 17.82
N ALA A 58 4.86 3.43 16.59
CA ALA A 58 4.74 4.85 16.24
C ALA A 58 3.31 5.41 16.40
N ASP A 59 3.19 6.74 16.45
CA ASP A 59 1.89 7.42 16.52
C ASP A 59 1.29 7.62 15.13
N GLY A 60 0.98 6.53 14.43
CA GLY A 60 0.35 6.60 13.10
C GLY A 60 -0.96 7.38 13.10
N LYS A 61 -1.70 7.38 14.23
CA LYS A 61 -2.89 8.22 14.40
C LYS A 61 -2.57 9.70 14.30
N ALA A 62 -1.59 10.19 15.06
CA ALA A 62 -1.23 11.60 15.03
C ALA A 62 -0.48 12.01 13.76
N GLN A 63 0.25 11.09 13.11
CA GLN A 63 0.79 11.31 11.76
C GLN A 63 -0.33 11.48 10.73
N MET A 64 -1.29 10.55 10.66
CA MET A 64 -2.42 10.66 9.74
C MET A 64 -3.29 11.91 10.02
N GLU A 65 -3.45 12.29 11.29
CA GLU A 65 -4.14 13.56 11.62
C GLU A 65 -3.38 14.82 11.18
N HIS A 66 -2.05 14.83 11.23
CA HIS A 66 -1.22 15.93 10.69
C HIS A 66 -1.40 16.02 9.17
N PHE A 67 -1.12 14.91 8.48
CA PHE A 67 -1.22 14.80 7.03
C PHE A 67 -2.59 15.20 6.47
N VAL A 68 -3.71 14.90 7.14
CA VAL A 68 -5.05 15.35 6.71
C VAL A 68 -5.32 16.83 7.00
N LYS A 69 -4.91 17.33 8.18
CA LYS A 69 -5.32 18.67 8.65
C LYS A 69 -4.42 19.79 8.16
N ASP A 70 -3.13 19.55 8.15
CA ASP A 70 -2.09 20.55 7.91
C ASP A 70 -1.62 20.47 6.44
N ASP A 71 -1.50 19.25 5.90
CA ASP A 71 -0.98 18.99 4.54
C ASP A 71 -2.09 18.62 3.51
N ASN A 72 -3.35 18.52 3.96
CA ASN A 72 -4.55 18.25 3.15
C ASN A 72 -4.50 16.93 2.35
N LEU A 73 -3.71 15.93 2.78
CA LEU A 73 -3.74 14.58 2.20
C LEU A 73 -5.10 13.92 2.42
N ASN A 74 -5.49 13.03 1.52
CA ASN A 74 -6.77 12.31 1.60
C ASN A 74 -6.64 10.79 1.35
N MET A 75 -5.44 10.24 1.32
CA MET A 75 -5.19 8.81 1.17
C MET A 75 -4.02 8.34 2.03
N PHE A 76 -4.16 7.15 2.64
CA PHE A 76 -3.08 6.43 3.30
C PHE A 76 -2.98 5.00 2.79
N ARG A 77 -1.77 4.55 2.51
CA ARG A 77 -1.47 3.14 2.20
C ARG A 77 -0.97 2.44 3.46
N LEU A 78 -1.56 1.29 3.77
CA LEU A 78 -1.40 0.58 5.03
C LEU A 78 -0.90 -0.85 4.74
N PRO A 79 0.42 -1.02 4.47
CA PRO A 79 1.01 -2.33 4.20
C PRO A 79 0.75 -3.35 5.30
N VAL A 80 0.42 -4.57 4.90
CA VAL A 80 0.21 -5.70 5.80
C VAL A 80 0.62 -7.01 5.12
N SER A 81 1.34 -7.86 5.83
CA SER A 81 1.70 -9.18 5.32
C SER A 81 0.57 -10.21 5.46
N TRP A 82 0.50 -11.13 4.51
CA TRP A 82 -0.37 -12.30 4.54
C TRP A 82 -0.08 -13.15 5.80
N GLN A 83 1.20 -13.28 6.16
CA GLN A 83 1.62 -13.91 7.41
C GLN A 83 1.00 -13.20 8.62
N PHE A 84 0.96 -11.86 8.68
CA PHE A 84 0.30 -11.14 9.77
C PHE A 84 -1.22 -11.40 9.79
N LEU A 85 -1.88 -11.34 8.63
CA LEU A 85 -3.33 -11.61 8.52
C LEU A 85 -3.72 -13.06 8.84
N THR A 86 -2.80 -14.02 8.80
CA THR A 86 -3.08 -15.47 8.98
C THR A 86 -2.28 -16.13 10.10
N ALA A 87 -1.57 -15.35 10.93
CA ALA A 87 -0.61 -15.84 11.93
C ALA A 87 0.38 -16.89 11.37
N ALA A 88 0.99 -16.55 10.24
CA ALA A 88 1.96 -17.34 9.46
C ALA A 88 1.48 -18.72 8.98
N LYS A 89 0.16 -18.97 8.96
CA LYS A 89 -0.44 -20.22 8.45
C LYS A 89 -0.69 -20.17 6.94
N GLY A 90 -0.72 -18.97 6.36
CA GLY A 90 -1.18 -18.76 4.99
C GLY A 90 -2.66 -19.12 4.82
N GLY A 91 -3.05 -19.44 3.59
CA GLY A 91 -4.46 -19.75 3.29
C GLY A 91 -5.36 -18.51 3.33
N SER A 92 -6.68 -18.70 3.40
CA SER A 92 -7.65 -17.61 3.35
C SER A 92 -8.26 -17.22 4.70
N VAL A 93 -7.97 -17.97 5.77
CA VAL A 93 -8.60 -17.78 7.09
C VAL A 93 -7.85 -16.70 7.87
N LEU A 94 -8.52 -15.57 8.07
CA LEU A 94 -7.99 -14.46 8.86
C LEU A 94 -7.83 -14.88 10.33
N ASP A 95 -6.64 -14.66 10.89
CA ASP A 95 -6.37 -14.90 12.30
C ASP A 95 -7.02 -13.79 13.16
N PRO A 96 -7.75 -14.10 14.25
CA PRO A 96 -8.45 -13.08 15.02
C PRO A 96 -7.56 -11.98 15.58
N GLN A 97 -6.36 -12.30 16.07
CA GLN A 97 -5.48 -11.33 16.74
C GLN A 97 -4.74 -10.45 15.72
N GLY A 98 -4.27 -11.05 14.62
CA GLY A 98 -3.70 -10.30 13.50
C GLY A 98 -4.74 -9.38 12.86
N TRP A 99 -5.96 -9.90 12.65
CA TRP A 99 -7.06 -9.11 12.09
C TRP A 99 -7.47 -7.94 13.00
N GLU A 100 -7.74 -8.16 14.28
CA GLU A 100 -8.17 -7.10 15.21
C GLU A 100 -7.14 -5.96 15.28
N SER A 101 -5.85 -6.31 15.26
CA SER A 101 -4.75 -5.33 15.28
C SER A 101 -4.64 -4.53 13.97
N TYR A 102 -4.95 -5.13 12.82
CA TYR A 102 -4.97 -4.44 11.53
C TYR A 102 -6.26 -3.62 11.31
N ASP A 103 -7.40 -4.14 11.72
CA ASP A 103 -8.69 -3.45 11.68
C ASP A 103 -8.63 -2.16 12.52
N LEU A 104 -7.99 -2.19 13.70
CA LEU A 104 -7.79 -0.96 14.47
C LEU A 104 -6.93 0.09 13.73
N LEU A 105 -5.93 -0.30 12.95
CA LEU A 105 -5.17 0.63 12.10
C LEU A 105 -6.04 1.17 10.96
N MET A 106 -6.82 0.30 10.30
CA MET A 106 -7.79 0.68 9.27
C MET A 106 -8.85 1.64 9.80
N GLN A 107 -9.46 1.39 10.96
CA GLN A 107 -10.43 2.31 11.57
C GLN A 107 -9.75 3.63 11.99
N THR A 108 -8.52 3.59 12.52
CA THR A 108 -7.74 4.80 12.86
C THR A 108 -7.50 5.68 11.63
N CYS A 109 -7.26 5.08 10.46
CA CYS A 109 -7.21 5.78 9.18
C CYS A 109 -8.60 6.31 8.76
N LEU A 110 -9.64 5.47 8.77
CA LEU A 110 -10.98 5.80 8.30
C LEU A 110 -11.67 6.90 9.12
N ASP A 111 -11.36 7.00 10.41
CA ASP A 111 -11.83 8.06 11.33
C ASP A 111 -11.27 9.45 10.96
N THR A 112 -10.16 9.54 10.21
CA THR A 112 -9.70 10.81 9.63
C THR A 112 -10.57 11.28 8.45
N GLY A 113 -11.33 10.35 7.85
CA GLY A 113 -12.09 10.58 6.62
C GLY A 113 -11.27 10.45 5.33
N ALA A 114 -9.98 10.10 5.42
CA ALA A 114 -9.16 9.72 4.27
C ALA A 114 -9.57 8.36 3.66
N HIS A 115 -9.13 8.10 2.43
CA HIS A 115 -9.14 6.78 1.82
C HIS A 115 -8.05 5.90 2.42
N CYS A 116 -8.38 4.65 2.71
CA CYS A 116 -7.49 3.72 3.42
C CYS A 116 -7.24 2.50 2.54
N MET A 117 -6.04 2.46 1.98
CA MET A 117 -5.62 1.41 1.05
C MET A 117 -4.98 0.25 1.82
N ILE A 118 -5.65 -0.90 1.76
CA ILE A 118 -5.10 -2.18 2.18
C ILE A 118 -4.08 -2.59 1.13
N ASP A 119 -2.84 -2.78 1.55
CA ASP A 119 -1.74 -3.25 0.70
C ASP A 119 -1.25 -4.60 1.20
N LEU A 120 -1.39 -5.65 0.40
CA LEU A 120 -0.96 -7.00 0.76
C LEU A 120 0.51 -7.20 0.37
N HIS A 121 1.40 -7.00 1.34
CA HIS A 121 2.81 -6.72 1.11
C HIS A 121 3.67 -7.99 0.89
N ASN A 122 3.41 -8.71 -0.21
CA ASN A 122 3.83 -10.11 -0.39
C ASN A 122 4.41 -10.48 -1.77
N PHE A 123 4.70 -9.54 -2.67
CA PHE A 123 5.51 -9.77 -3.89
C PHE A 123 4.98 -10.86 -4.84
N GLY A 124 3.66 -11.06 -4.87
CA GLY A 124 3.00 -12.12 -5.65
C GLY A 124 3.19 -13.54 -5.08
N ARG A 125 3.67 -13.66 -3.84
CA ARG A 125 4.17 -14.91 -3.24
C ARG A 125 3.65 -15.14 -1.80
N PHE A 126 3.88 -16.36 -1.30
CA PHE A 126 3.85 -16.68 0.12
C PHE A 126 4.97 -17.68 0.40
N ASP A 127 5.92 -17.31 1.28
CA ASP A 127 7.09 -18.11 1.65
C ASP A 127 7.79 -18.76 0.41
N GLY A 128 8.17 -17.93 -0.57
CA GLY A 128 8.78 -18.32 -1.84
C GLY A 128 7.81 -18.78 -2.94
N GLY A 129 6.60 -19.23 -2.59
CA GLY A 129 5.64 -19.82 -3.53
C GLY A 129 4.80 -18.77 -4.27
N ILE A 130 4.99 -18.64 -5.60
CA ILE A 130 4.22 -17.72 -6.46
C ILE A 130 2.74 -18.13 -6.54
N ILE A 131 1.84 -17.19 -6.28
CA ILE A 131 0.39 -17.41 -6.28
C ILE A 131 -0.09 -17.79 -7.68
N GLY A 132 -0.90 -18.85 -7.78
CA GLY A 132 -1.40 -19.42 -9.05
C GLY A 132 -0.35 -20.20 -9.86
N GLN A 133 0.92 -20.24 -9.41
CA GLN A 133 2.06 -20.67 -10.24
C GLN A 133 3.04 -21.63 -9.53
N GLY A 134 2.68 -22.12 -8.33
CA GLY A 134 3.45 -23.09 -7.56
C GLY A 134 3.28 -22.96 -6.05
N GLY A 135 2.92 -21.76 -5.59
CA GLY A 135 2.49 -21.49 -4.22
C GLY A 135 0.96 -21.59 -4.04
N PRO A 136 0.34 -20.71 -3.24
CA PRO A 136 -1.12 -20.69 -3.03
C PRO A 136 -1.91 -20.59 -4.33
N SER A 137 -3.09 -21.21 -4.40
CA SER A 137 -3.95 -21.15 -5.60
C SER A 137 -4.72 -19.82 -5.71
N ASP A 138 -5.16 -19.49 -6.92
CA ASP A 138 -6.04 -18.33 -7.18
C ASP A 138 -7.30 -18.37 -6.33
N ALA A 139 -7.86 -19.56 -6.08
CA ALA A 139 -9.03 -19.74 -5.23
C ALA A 139 -8.75 -19.40 -3.76
N THR A 140 -7.56 -19.74 -3.25
CA THR A 140 -7.12 -19.37 -1.90
C THR A 140 -6.93 -17.86 -1.77
N PHE A 141 -6.26 -17.23 -2.75
CA PHE A 141 -6.04 -15.78 -2.79
C PHE A 141 -7.35 -14.99 -2.94
N ALA A 142 -8.23 -15.43 -3.83
CA ALA A 142 -9.57 -14.86 -4.01
C ALA A 142 -10.43 -15.00 -2.74
N GLN A 143 -10.35 -16.12 -2.03
CA GLN A 143 -11.08 -16.30 -0.77
C GLN A 143 -10.50 -15.46 0.38
N LEU A 144 -9.18 -15.22 0.42
CA LEU A 144 -8.58 -14.24 1.35
C LEU A 144 -9.18 -12.86 1.09
N TRP A 145 -9.17 -12.40 -0.16
CA TRP A 145 -9.73 -11.11 -0.53
C TRP A 145 -11.24 -11.00 -0.32
N ALA A 146 -12.01 -12.08 -0.51
CA ALA A 146 -13.43 -12.11 -0.11
C ALA A 146 -13.61 -11.91 1.41
N ASN A 147 -12.79 -12.58 2.23
CA ASN A 147 -12.86 -12.50 3.68
C ASN A 147 -12.47 -11.12 4.22
N VAL A 148 -11.55 -10.42 3.54
CA VAL A 148 -11.20 -9.01 3.81
C VAL A 148 -12.31 -8.07 3.34
N ALA A 149 -12.77 -8.19 2.09
CA ALA A 149 -13.77 -7.31 1.51
C ALA A 149 -15.13 -7.37 2.24
N ALA A 150 -15.53 -8.54 2.75
CA ALA A 150 -16.74 -8.71 3.55
C ALA A 150 -16.74 -7.91 4.87
N ARG A 151 -15.59 -7.41 5.33
CA ARG A 151 -15.46 -6.53 6.51
C ARG A 151 -15.65 -5.05 6.17
N TYR A 152 -15.38 -4.66 4.92
CA TYR A 152 -15.28 -3.27 4.48
C TYR A 152 -16.27 -2.88 3.37
N ALA A 153 -17.14 -3.80 2.94
CA ALA A 153 -18.17 -3.57 1.91
C ALA A 153 -19.07 -2.34 2.19
N ASP A 154 -19.32 -2.01 3.46
CA ASP A 154 -20.12 -0.84 3.86
C ASP A 154 -19.35 0.50 3.85
N ASN A 155 -18.04 0.51 3.53
CA ASN A 155 -17.21 1.71 3.59
C ASN A 155 -16.43 1.95 2.30
N ALA A 156 -16.97 2.83 1.44
CA ALA A 156 -16.41 3.18 0.13
C ALA A 156 -15.04 3.90 0.16
N ARG A 157 -14.51 4.24 1.35
CA ARG A 157 -13.15 4.78 1.51
C ARG A 157 -12.06 3.71 1.52
N VAL A 158 -12.42 2.43 1.71
CA VAL A 158 -11.43 1.36 1.63
C VAL A 158 -11.04 1.12 0.18
N VAL A 159 -9.73 1.05 -0.06
CA VAL A 159 -9.12 0.71 -1.35
C VAL A 159 -8.42 -0.63 -1.21
N PHE A 160 -8.53 -1.49 -2.22
CA PHE A 160 -7.92 -2.82 -2.21
C PHE A 160 -6.71 -2.86 -3.16
N GLY A 161 -5.51 -2.65 -2.63
CA GLY A 161 -4.25 -2.95 -3.33
C GLY A 161 -4.01 -4.46 -3.28
N LEU A 162 -4.21 -5.14 -4.41
CA LEU A 162 -4.30 -6.61 -4.43
C LEU A 162 -3.02 -7.32 -3.99
N MET A 163 -1.85 -6.72 -4.23
CA MET A 163 -0.54 -7.27 -3.94
C MET A 163 0.55 -6.20 -4.14
N ASN A 164 1.48 -6.04 -3.19
CA ASN A 164 2.69 -5.27 -3.42
C ASN A 164 3.58 -5.96 -4.47
N GLU A 165 4.09 -5.20 -5.44
CA GLU A 165 5.24 -5.54 -6.30
C GLU A 165 5.39 -7.02 -6.76
N PRO A 166 4.45 -7.58 -7.54
CA PRO A 166 4.67 -8.85 -8.20
C PRO A 166 5.88 -8.79 -9.16
N HIS A 167 6.74 -9.82 -9.13
CA HIS A 167 7.92 -9.93 -9.99
C HIS A 167 8.23 -11.39 -10.36
N ASP A 168 9.06 -11.60 -11.38
CA ASP A 168 9.54 -12.93 -11.84
C ASP A 168 8.44 -14.00 -11.95
N LEU A 169 7.31 -13.62 -12.55
CA LEU A 169 6.14 -14.49 -12.72
C LEU A 169 5.57 -14.49 -14.14
N ASP A 170 4.71 -15.47 -14.44
CA ASP A 170 3.88 -15.49 -15.65
C ASP A 170 2.74 -14.48 -15.50
N ILE A 171 2.87 -13.35 -16.19
CA ILE A 171 1.90 -12.25 -16.16
C ILE A 171 0.52 -12.64 -16.73
N THR A 172 0.44 -13.66 -17.60
CA THR A 172 -0.83 -14.15 -18.14
C THR A 172 -1.62 -14.90 -17.07
N LYS A 173 -0.94 -15.75 -16.28
CA LYS A 173 -1.55 -16.41 -15.11
C LYS A 173 -1.92 -15.39 -14.03
N TRP A 174 -1.02 -14.46 -13.72
CA TRP A 174 -1.23 -13.43 -12.70
C TRP A 174 -2.42 -12.51 -13.01
N ALA A 175 -2.66 -12.14 -14.27
CA ALA A 175 -3.88 -11.42 -14.66
C ALA A 175 -5.16 -12.24 -14.35
N GLY A 176 -5.11 -13.57 -14.50
CA GLY A 176 -6.15 -14.49 -14.05
C GLY A 176 -6.32 -14.50 -12.53
N THR A 177 -5.23 -14.51 -11.77
CA THR A 177 -5.20 -14.37 -10.29
C THR A 177 -5.87 -13.05 -9.84
N CYS A 178 -5.55 -11.93 -10.50
CA CYS A 178 -6.19 -10.64 -10.26
C CYS A 178 -7.69 -10.66 -10.61
N GLN A 179 -8.08 -11.26 -11.74
CA GLN A 179 -9.50 -11.42 -12.11
C GLN A 179 -10.28 -12.25 -11.08
N ALA A 180 -9.67 -13.29 -10.52
CA ALA A 180 -10.28 -14.08 -9.45
C ALA A 180 -10.50 -13.23 -8.18
N ALA A 181 -9.50 -12.45 -7.77
CA ALA A 181 -9.59 -11.57 -6.61
C ALA A 181 -10.64 -10.45 -6.79
N VAL A 182 -10.62 -9.73 -7.92
CA VAL A 182 -11.65 -8.71 -8.26
C VAL A 182 -13.05 -9.32 -8.18
N THR A 183 -13.25 -10.48 -8.82
CA THR A 183 -14.54 -11.18 -8.82
C THR A 183 -15.01 -11.52 -7.40
N ALA A 184 -14.09 -11.89 -6.51
CA ALA A 184 -14.38 -12.25 -5.13
C ALA A 184 -14.68 -11.03 -4.25
N ILE A 185 -13.92 -9.94 -4.39
CA ILE A 185 -14.17 -8.65 -3.71
C ILE A 185 -15.56 -8.10 -4.06
N ARG A 186 -15.91 -8.06 -5.35
CA ARG A 186 -17.24 -7.60 -5.80
C ARG A 186 -18.37 -8.51 -5.28
N LYS A 187 -18.17 -9.83 -5.26
CA LYS A 187 -19.14 -10.81 -4.72
C LYS A 187 -19.28 -10.74 -3.19
N ALA A 188 -18.25 -10.31 -2.46
CA ALA A 188 -18.30 -10.06 -1.02
C ALA A 188 -19.04 -8.76 -0.63
N GLY A 189 -19.56 -8.01 -1.62
CA GLY A 189 -20.39 -6.81 -1.41
C GLY A 189 -19.68 -5.49 -1.67
N ALA A 190 -18.36 -5.49 -1.84
CA ALA A 190 -17.56 -4.28 -2.09
C ALA A 190 -17.65 -3.84 -3.58
N LYS A 191 -18.83 -3.37 -3.98
CA LYS A 191 -19.22 -3.16 -5.39
C LYS A 191 -18.48 -2.01 -6.08
N GLU A 192 -18.42 -0.84 -5.45
CA GLU A 192 -17.93 0.40 -6.08
C GLU A 192 -16.50 0.78 -5.67
N HIS A 193 -15.91 0.04 -4.72
CA HIS A 193 -14.58 0.32 -4.16
C HIS A 193 -13.50 0.37 -5.23
N MET A 194 -12.48 1.19 -5.01
CA MET A 194 -11.26 1.16 -5.82
C MET A 194 -10.49 -0.15 -5.55
N ILE A 195 -10.08 -0.83 -6.61
CA ILE A 195 -9.18 -1.98 -6.58
C ILE A 195 -7.99 -1.64 -7.49
N LEU A 196 -6.77 -1.82 -6.98
CA LEU A 196 -5.55 -1.63 -7.76
C LEU A 196 -5.07 -2.96 -8.33
N LEU A 197 -4.64 -2.94 -9.59
CA LEU A 197 -4.23 -4.10 -10.37
C LEU A 197 -2.70 -4.04 -10.59
N PRO A 198 -1.90 -4.74 -9.78
CA PRO A 198 -0.45 -4.71 -9.84
C PRO A 198 0.10 -5.68 -10.90
N GLY A 199 1.14 -5.25 -11.60
CA GLY A 199 1.81 -5.99 -12.68
C GLY A 199 3.15 -6.59 -12.29
N ASN A 200 3.82 -7.16 -13.29
CA ASN A 200 5.14 -7.79 -13.17
C ASN A 200 6.26 -6.74 -13.00
N ASN A 201 7.47 -7.23 -12.70
CA ASN A 201 8.68 -6.43 -12.47
C ASN A 201 8.47 -5.31 -11.43
N PHE A 202 8.02 -5.69 -10.23
CA PHE A 202 7.81 -4.78 -9.10
C PHE A 202 6.90 -3.59 -9.46
N THR A 203 5.85 -3.84 -10.25
CA THR A 203 4.91 -2.78 -10.70
C THR A 203 5.57 -1.58 -11.43
N SER A 204 6.79 -1.77 -11.95
CA SER A 204 7.64 -0.72 -12.55
C SER A 204 6.99 -0.04 -13.75
N VAL A 205 6.70 1.27 -13.64
CA VAL A 205 6.17 2.07 -14.76
C VAL A 205 7.12 2.18 -15.97
N ALA A 206 8.40 1.82 -15.82
CA ALA A 206 9.38 1.89 -16.91
C ALA A 206 9.15 0.83 -18.01
N ASP A 207 8.56 -0.31 -17.65
CA ASP A 207 8.36 -1.46 -18.52
C ASP A 207 6.95 -2.09 -18.39
N PHE A 208 6.06 -1.52 -17.56
CA PHE A 208 4.69 -2.00 -17.33
C PHE A 208 3.88 -2.28 -18.61
N VAL A 209 4.14 -1.51 -19.68
CA VAL A 209 3.54 -1.72 -21.00
C VAL A 209 4.25 -2.85 -21.75
N ASP A 210 5.57 -2.76 -21.87
CA ASP A 210 6.39 -3.64 -22.71
C ASP A 210 6.51 -5.07 -22.15
N ASN A 211 6.42 -5.23 -20.82
CA ASN A 211 6.36 -6.52 -20.13
C ASN A 211 4.96 -7.18 -20.19
N GLY A 212 3.99 -6.53 -20.84
CA GLY A 212 2.64 -7.03 -21.08
C GLY A 212 1.64 -6.79 -19.94
N SER A 213 2.07 -6.31 -18.77
CA SER A 213 1.19 -6.10 -17.61
C SER A 213 0.04 -5.14 -17.91
N ALA A 214 0.32 -4.02 -18.59
CA ALA A 214 -0.68 -3.00 -18.89
C ALA A 214 -1.85 -3.56 -19.72
N GLU A 215 -1.56 -4.27 -20.81
CA GLU A 215 -2.59 -4.86 -21.69
C GLU A 215 -3.33 -5.99 -20.97
N LEU A 216 -2.62 -6.93 -20.32
CA LEU A 216 -3.24 -8.10 -19.68
C LEU A 216 -4.13 -7.72 -18.49
N LEU A 217 -3.65 -6.85 -17.61
CA LEU A 217 -4.45 -6.33 -16.48
C LEU A 217 -5.57 -5.41 -16.93
N SER A 218 -5.44 -4.77 -18.10
CA SER A 218 -6.53 -3.96 -18.65
C SER A 218 -7.72 -4.76 -19.18
N ASN A 219 -7.56 -6.08 -19.35
CA ASN A 219 -8.66 -7.00 -19.63
C ASN A 219 -9.37 -7.51 -18.35
N VAL A 220 -8.87 -7.19 -17.15
CA VAL A 220 -9.54 -7.54 -15.90
C VAL A 220 -10.78 -6.66 -15.73
N THR A 221 -11.92 -7.29 -15.41
CA THR A 221 -13.25 -6.67 -15.34
C THR A 221 -13.99 -7.01 -14.06
N ASN A 222 -14.95 -6.16 -13.70
CA ASN A 222 -15.97 -6.44 -12.70
C ASN A 222 -16.95 -7.52 -13.21
N PRO A 223 -17.76 -8.17 -12.33
CA PRO A 223 -18.73 -9.18 -12.74
C PRO A 223 -19.85 -8.72 -13.70
N ASP A 224 -19.98 -7.40 -13.95
CA ASP A 224 -20.89 -6.81 -14.94
C ASP A 224 -20.20 -6.52 -16.30
N GLY A 225 -18.91 -6.84 -16.43
CA GLY A 225 -18.08 -6.56 -17.60
C GLY A 225 -17.46 -5.16 -17.63
N SER A 226 -17.70 -4.32 -16.63
CA SER A 226 -17.11 -2.98 -16.55
C SER A 226 -15.67 -3.00 -16.02
N THR A 227 -14.94 -1.90 -16.23
CA THR A 227 -13.64 -1.62 -15.59
C THR A 227 -13.76 -0.57 -14.46
N ALA A 228 -14.98 -0.27 -14.00
CA ALA A 228 -15.26 0.76 -13.01
C ALA A 228 -14.52 0.49 -11.67
N GLY A 229 -13.80 1.49 -11.19
CA GLY A 229 -12.98 1.37 -9.97
C GLY A 229 -11.75 0.47 -10.09
N LEU A 230 -11.43 -0.07 -11.28
CA LEU A 230 -10.26 -0.93 -11.50
C LEU A 230 -9.10 -0.10 -12.09
N LEU A 231 -8.18 0.32 -11.23
CA LEU A 231 -7.01 1.11 -11.62
C LEU A 231 -5.81 0.18 -11.83
N LEU A 232 -4.91 0.53 -12.74
CA LEU A 232 -3.60 -0.12 -12.81
C LEU A 232 -2.73 0.40 -11.65
N ASP A 233 -1.96 -0.47 -11.02
CA ASP A 233 -1.03 -0.09 -9.95
C ASP A 233 0.38 0.14 -10.52
N LEU A 234 1.03 1.24 -10.13
CA LEU A 234 2.31 1.67 -10.68
C LEU A 234 3.26 2.11 -9.56
N HIS A 235 4.46 1.53 -9.57
CA HIS A 235 5.55 1.86 -8.68
C HIS A 235 6.72 2.45 -9.47
N LYS A 236 7.48 3.38 -8.87
CA LYS A 236 8.79 3.74 -9.41
C LYS A 236 9.72 4.42 -8.41
N TYR A 237 10.98 3.98 -8.40
CA TYR A 237 12.10 4.62 -7.69
C TYR A 237 13.09 5.30 -8.65
N LEU A 238 13.95 6.14 -8.08
CA LEU A 238 14.83 7.07 -8.81
C LEU A 238 16.32 6.71 -8.71
N ASP A 239 16.67 5.67 -7.96
CA ASP A 239 18.03 5.15 -7.84
C ASP A 239 18.41 4.20 -9.00
N SER A 240 19.70 3.87 -9.09
CA SER A 240 20.31 3.19 -10.25
C SER A 240 19.76 1.79 -10.56
N ASN A 241 19.09 1.16 -9.61
CA ASN A 241 18.51 -0.18 -9.70
C ASN A 241 17.01 -0.21 -9.38
N ASN A 242 16.33 0.95 -9.30
CA ASN A 242 14.90 1.07 -8.99
C ASN A 242 14.46 0.44 -7.65
N SER A 243 15.33 0.29 -6.66
CA SER A 243 14.98 -0.40 -5.41
C SER A 243 14.65 0.52 -4.23
N GLY A 244 14.79 1.84 -4.37
CA GLY A 244 14.52 2.80 -3.29
C GLY A 244 15.47 2.68 -2.08
N GLN A 245 16.59 1.96 -2.22
CA GLN A 245 17.52 1.68 -1.11
C GLN A 245 18.74 2.61 -1.12
N ASN A 246 19.01 3.26 -2.25
CA ASN A 246 20.20 4.10 -2.40
C ASN A 246 19.87 5.58 -2.17
N ALA A 247 20.83 6.31 -1.58
CA ALA A 247 20.63 7.73 -1.27
C ALA A 247 20.73 8.66 -2.50
N GLU A 248 21.29 8.24 -3.63
CA GLU A 248 21.52 9.12 -4.79
C GLU A 248 20.64 8.73 -5.98
N CYS A 249 20.02 9.73 -6.62
CA CYS A 249 19.06 9.53 -7.70
C CYS A 249 19.68 9.77 -9.08
N THR A 250 19.51 8.82 -9.99
CA THR A 250 20.10 8.82 -11.34
C THR A 250 19.10 9.23 -12.43
N THR A 251 17.80 9.06 -12.19
CA THR A 251 16.71 9.32 -13.13
C THR A 251 15.59 10.13 -12.49
N ASP A 252 14.84 10.89 -13.30
CA ASP A 252 13.57 11.55 -12.93
C ASP A 252 12.34 10.77 -13.42
N ASN A 253 12.54 9.63 -14.10
CA ASN A 253 11.50 8.79 -14.69
C ASN A 253 10.51 9.52 -15.63
N ALA A 254 10.78 10.76 -16.05
CA ALA A 254 9.84 11.62 -16.76
C ALA A 254 9.35 11.00 -18.07
N ALA A 255 10.26 10.37 -18.82
CA ALA A 255 9.91 9.66 -20.06
C ALA A 255 8.99 8.46 -19.83
N ALA A 256 9.19 7.70 -18.75
CA ALA A 256 8.38 6.52 -18.42
C ALA A 256 6.95 6.92 -18.02
N PHE A 257 6.78 7.88 -17.11
CA PHE A 257 5.46 8.39 -16.75
C PHE A 257 4.75 9.06 -17.93
N THR A 258 5.48 9.76 -18.83
CA THR A 258 4.89 10.32 -20.06
C THR A 258 4.39 9.22 -21.01
N ALA A 259 5.17 8.15 -21.21
CA ALA A 259 4.79 7.02 -22.06
C ALA A 259 3.58 6.26 -21.48
N ALA A 260 3.59 5.97 -20.17
CA ALA A 260 2.47 5.35 -19.47
C ALA A 260 1.19 6.21 -19.54
N ALA A 261 1.30 7.52 -19.35
CA ALA A 261 0.16 8.43 -19.48
C ALA A 261 -0.43 8.43 -20.90
N ALA A 262 0.40 8.42 -21.94
CA ALA A 262 -0.05 8.31 -23.32
C ALA A 262 -0.76 6.96 -23.60
N TRP A 263 -0.21 5.86 -23.09
CA TRP A 263 -0.80 4.52 -23.23
C TRP A 263 -2.17 4.40 -22.52
N LEU A 264 -2.25 4.90 -21.26
CA LEU A 264 -3.45 4.92 -20.43
C LEU A 264 -4.58 5.71 -21.12
N ARG A 265 -4.26 6.92 -21.59
CA ARG A 265 -5.18 7.83 -22.28
C ARG A 265 -5.71 7.22 -23.57
N ALA A 266 -4.85 6.55 -24.34
CA ALA A 266 -5.24 5.86 -25.58
C ALA A 266 -6.17 4.66 -25.37
N ARG A 267 -6.30 4.13 -24.15
CA ARG A 267 -7.12 2.96 -23.80
C ARG A 267 -8.24 3.28 -22.80
N ASN A 268 -8.45 4.55 -22.47
CA ASN A 268 -9.42 4.99 -21.45
C ASN A 268 -9.24 4.24 -20.10
N ARG A 269 -7.99 4.05 -19.68
CA ARG A 269 -7.62 3.47 -18.38
C ARG A 269 -7.01 4.53 -17.48
N THR A 270 -7.12 4.32 -16.18
CA THR A 270 -6.50 5.13 -15.14
C THR A 270 -5.60 4.27 -14.26
N ALA A 271 -4.62 4.91 -13.61
CA ALA A 271 -3.67 4.27 -12.72
C ALA A 271 -3.52 5.02 -11.38
N MET A 272 -3.06 4.30 -10.37
CA MET A 272 -2.56 4.87 -9.11
C MET A 272 -1.03 4.76 -9.13
N VAL A 273 -0.32 5.82 -8.71
CA VAL A 273 1.10 5.72 -8.38
C VAL A 273 1.19 5.43 -6.88
N SER A 274 1.02 4.17 -6.47
CA SER A 274 0.85 3.80 -5.05
C SER A 274 2.16 3.64 -4.27
N GLU A 275 3.31 3.70 -4.97
CA GLU A 275 4.62 3.81 -4.35
C GLU A 275 5.62 4.60 -5.19
N SER A 276 6.14 5.67 -4.60
CA SER A 276 7.37 6.30 -5.07
C SER A 276 8.03 7.09 -3.93
N GLY A 277 9.36 7.06 -3.89
CA GLY A 277 10.16 7.76 -2.91
C GLY A 277 11.53 8.15 -3.46
N ALA A 278 12.21 9.01 -2.72
CA ALA A 278 13.57 9.43 -3.00
C ALA A 278 14.24 9.90 -1.70
N SER A 279 15.55 10.13 -1.70
CA SER A 279 16.20 10.71 -0.53
C SER A 279 16.18 12.25 -0.53
N MET A 280 16.57 12.85 0.59
CA MET A 280 16.79 14.30 0.69
C MET A 280 18.09 14.82 0.03
N ARG A 281 18.84 14.01 -0.73
CA ARG A 281 20.04 14.44 -1.47
C ARG A 281 19.70 15.41 -2.62
N PRO A 282 20.61 16.33 -3.03
CA PRO A 282 20.33 17.30 -4.10
C PRO A 282 19.92 16.66 -5.44
N SER A 283 20.54 15.53 -5.80
CA SER A 283 20.20 14.71 -6.96
C SER A 283 18.73 14.28 -6.96
N CYS A 284 18.28 13.76 -5.82
CA CYS A 284 16.92 13.30 -5.58
C CYS A 284 15.91 14.46 -5.50
N MET A 285 16.21 15.53 -4.77
CA MET A 285 15.34 16.71 -4.69
C MET A 285 15.03 17.31 -6.07
N GLN A 286 16.01 17.39 -6.98
CA GLN A 286 15.75 17.86 -8.34
C GLN A 286 14.86 16.89 -9.13
N ARG A 287 15.16 15.59 -9.07
CA ARG A 287 14.57 14.56 -9.92
C ARG A 287 13.18 14.09 -9.47
N PHE A 288 12.95 13.94 -8.17
CA PHE A 288 11.65 13.56 -7.61
C PHE A 288 10.60 14.66 -7.82
N CYS A 289 11.00 15.92 -7.58
CA CYS A 289 10.19 17.07 -7.95
C CYS A 289 9.90 17.14 -9.46
N ALA A 290 10.77 16.64 -10.34
CA ALA A 290 10.53 16.59 -11.79
C ALA A 290 9.58 15.44 -12.17
N GLN A 291 9.78 14.25 -11.62
CA GLN A 291 8.88 13.10 -11.76
C GLN A 291 7.44 13.46 -11.39
N ASN A 292 7.27 14.05 -10.20
CA ASN A 292 5.95 14.27 -9.64
C ASN A 292 5.19 15.39 -10.38
N ARG A 293 5.89 16.31 -11.07
CA ARG A 293 5.27 17.24 -12.03
C ARG A 293 4.69 16.52 -13.25
N VAL A 294 5.41 15.54 -13.83
CA VAL A 294 4.88 14.74 -14.96
C VAL A 294 3.63 13.97 -14.54
N ILE A 295 3.57 13.48 -13.30
CA ILE A 295 2.38 12.83 -12.74
C ILE A 295 1.24 13.87 -12.56
N ALA A 296 1.54 15.04 -11.97
CA ALA A 296 0.60 16.14 -11.78
C ALA A 296 -0.02 16.67 -13.10
N ASP A 297 0.81 16.82 -14.13
CA ASP A 297 0.43 17.31 -15.47
C ASP A 297 -0.40 16.27 -16.26
N ASN A 298 -0.49 15.02 -15.79
CA ASN A 298 -1.25 13.92 -16.39
C ASN A 298 -2.32 13.35 -15.43
N ALA A 299 -2.86 14.19 -14.56
CA ALA A 299 -3.87 13.82 -13.56
C ALA A 299 -5.27 13.48 -14.15
N ASP A 300 -5.42 13.44 -15.47
CA ASP A 300 -6.57 12.83 -16.15
C ASP A 300 -6.45 11.30 -16.26
N VAL A 301 -5.23 10.76 -16.16
CA VAL A 301 -4.96 9.31 -16.22
C VAL A 301 -4.28 8.76 -14.97
N PHE A 302 -3.47 9.57 -14.27
CA PHE A 302 -3.03 9.25 -12.92
C PHE A 302 -4.08 9.77 -11.92
N ALA A 303 -4.81 8.87 -11.28
CA ALA A 303 -5.85 9.24 -10.32
C ALA A 303 -5.28 9.76 -8.99
N GLY A 304 -4.07 9.31 -8.63
CA GLY A 304 -3.42 9.68 -7.40
C GLY A 304 -1.95 9.30 -7.29
N PHE A 305 -1.33 9.80 -6.24
CA PHE A 305 0.07 9.57 -5.86
C PHE A 305 0.19 9.28 -4.36
N VAL A 306 0.97 8.28 -3.99
CA VAL A 306 1.30 7.91 -2.61
C VAL A 306 2.82 7.89 -2.43
N GLY A 307 3.32 8.74 -1.52
CA GLY A 307 4.73 8.78 -1.17
C GLY A 307 5.14 7.64 -0.23
N TRP A 308 6.32 7.06 -0.44
CA TRP A 308 6.92 6.07 0.45
C TRP A 308 8.13 6.65 1.22
N SER A 309 8.18 6.62 2.55
CA SER A 309 7.14 6.18 3.51
C SER A 309 7.30 6.83 4.88
N ALA A 310 6.20 6.86 5.65
CA ALA A 310 6.11 7.33 7.03
C ALA A 310 5.81 6.13 7.98
N GLY A 311 4.99 6.33 9.02
CA GLY A 311 4.55 5.27 9.93
C GLY A 311 5.60 4.96 10.99
N SER A 312 6.07 3.71 11.02
CA SER A 312 7.08 3.22 11.95
C SER A 312 8.53 3.42 11.49
N PHE A 313 8.77 4.02 10.31
CA PHE A 313 10.09 4.54 9.94
C PHE A 313 10.45 5.77 10.79
N ASP A 314 11.72 5.90 11.16
CA ASP A 314 12.24 7.07 11.88
C ASP A 314 12.94 8.07 10.94
N SER A 315 13.62 9.07 11.51
CA SER A 315 14.36 10.09 10.77
C SER A 315 15.68 9.62 10.15
N THR A 316 16.09 8.36 10.38
CA THR A 316 17.30 7.76 9.80
C THR A 316 17.02 7.00 8.50
N TYR A 317 15.75 6.64 8.23
CA TYR A 317 15.37 5.97 6.99
C TYR A 317 15.61 6.88 5.77
N VAL A 318 16.23 6.32 4.72
CA VAL A 318 16.79 7.08 3.60
C VAL A 318 15.74 7.83 2.76
N MET A 319 14.49 7.35 2.73
CA MET A 319 13.34 7.99 2.09
C MET A 319 12.22 8.32 3.09
N THR A 320 12.59 8.68 4.32
CA THR A 320 11.62 8.99 5.37
C THR A 320 10.69 10.16 4.98
N LEU A 321 9.40 9.93 5.13
CA LEU A 321 8.33 10.92 5.12
C LEU A 321 7.68 11.04 6.52
N THR A 322 8.25 10.40 7.55
CA THR A 322 7.76 10.53 8.93
C THR A 322 7.97 11.96 9.43
N PRO A 323 6.92 12.66 9.89
CA PRO A 323 7.03 14.03 10.34
C PRO A 323 7.72 14.11 11.70
N THR A 324 8.45 15.19 11.93
CA THR A 324 9.24 15.41 13.16
C THR A 324 8.51 16.30 14.16
N GLY A 325 8.72 16.10 15.47
CA GLY A 325 8.05 16.88 16.52
C GLY A 325 7.06 16.04 17.33
N SER A 326 5.87 16.58 17.58
CA SER A 326 4.86 15.97 18.46
C SER A 326 3.42 16.20 17.95
N PRO A 327 2.43 15.40 18.41
CA PRO A 327 1.04 15.56 18.00
C PRO A 327 0.51 16.99 18.14
N GLY A 328 0.02 17.58 17.05
CA GLY A 328 -0.44 18.98 16.99
C GLY A 328 0.68 20.03 16.82
N ALA A 329 1.94 19.59 16.69
CA ALA A 329 3.11 20.41 16.38
C ALA A 329 4.12 19.58 15.57
N TYR A 330 3.61 18.83 14.58
CA TYR A 330 4.42 18.06 13.65
C TYR A 330 4.95 18.98 12.53
N VAL A 331 6.15 18.65 12.04
CA VAL A 331 6.85 19.36 10.98
C VAL A 331 7.38 18.35 9.98
N ASP A 332 6.79 18.38 8.80
CA ASP A 332 7.21 17.63 7.63
C ASP A 332 8.62 18.00 7.18
N ASN A 333 9.28 17.07 6.49
CA ASN A 333 10.61 17.31 5.93
C ASN A 333 10.53 17.90 4.50
N LYS A 334 11.65 18.46 4.03
CA LYS A 334 11.70 19.18 2.75
C LYS A 334 11.32 18.33 1.52
N LEU A 335 11.44 17.00 1.57
CA LEU A 335 11.08 16.13 0.44
C LEU A 335 9.56 16.13 0.24
N MET A 336 8.83 15.94 1.33
CA MET A 336 7.38 16.00 1.37
C MET A 336 6.89 17.39 0.96
N GLN A 337 7.39 18.43 1.64
CA GLN A 337 7.04 19.83 1.34
C GLN A 337 7.30 20.21 -0.13
N GLN A 338 8.53 20.03 -0.63
CA GLN A 338 8.95 20.64 -1.90
C GLN A 338 8.65 19.77 -3.13
N CYS A 339 8.60 18.44 -3.00
CA CYS A 339 8.40 17.51 -4.12
C CYS A 339 7.08 16.73 -4.10
N ILE A 340 6.29 16.84 -3.03
CA ILE A 340 4.92 16.30 -2.99
C ILE A 340 3.95 17.46 -2.85
N LEU A 341 3.89 18.13 -1.69
CA LEU A 341 2.88 19.16 -1.41
C LEU A 341 2.97 20.37 -2.37
N ASP A 342 4.15 20.98 -2.53
CA ASP A 342 4.37 22.11 -3.44
C ASP A 342 4.19 21.76 -4.93
N VAL A 343 4.32 20.48 -5.30
CA VAL A 343 4.18 20.02 -6.69
C VAL A 343 2.71 19.77 -7.03
N PHE A 344 1.94 19.19 -6.11
CA PHE A 344 0.55 18.82 -6.37
C PHE A 344 -0.48 19.88 -5.97
N LYS A 345 -0.17 20.86 -5.10
CA LYS A 345 -1.16 21.85 -4.58
C LYS A 345 -2.08 22.51 -5.64
N ASP A 346 -1.55 22.85 -6.82
CA ASP A 346 -2.30 23.54 -7.87
C ASP A 346 -3.10 22.56 -8.75
N THR A 347 -2.65 21.31 -8.89
CA THR A 347 -3.27 20.25 -9.71
C THR A 347 -4.12 19.28 -8.89
N TYR A 348 -4.07 19.33 -7.55
CA TYR A 348 -4.83 18.49 -6.63
C TYR A 348 -6.21 19.10 -6.35
N SER A 349 -7.22 18.24 -6.19
CA SER A 349 -8.56 18.58 -5.73
C SER A 349 -9.22 17.33 -5.14
N PRO A 350 -9.04 17.07 -3.83
CA PRO A 350 -9.68 15.94 -3.18
C PRO A 350 -11.20 16.07 -3.22
N ASP A 351 -11.91 14.93 -3.35
CA ASP A 351 -13.34 14.91 -3.07
C ASP A 351 -13.57 15.25 -1.57
N PRO A 352 -14.63 16.00 -1.19
CA PRO A 352 -14.77 16.52 0.17
C PRO A 352 -14.75 15.44 1.26
N ILE A 353 -13.94 15.68 2.31
CA ILE A 353 -13.83 14.80 3.47
C ILE A 353 -15.11 14.90 4.33
N VAL A 354 -16.17 14.19 3.92
CA VAL A 354 -17.41 14.02 4.70
C VAL A 354 -17.15 13.01 5.82
N PRO A 355 -17.19 13.38 7.11
CA PRO A 355 -16.94 12.43 8.21
C PRO A 355 -17.88 11.23 8.15
N PRO A 356 -17.43 10.01 8.51
CA PRO A 356 -18.30 8.84 8.52
C PRO A 356 -19.49 9.06 9.47
N PRO A 357 -20.71 8.61 9.12
CA PRO A 357 -21.83 8.68 10.04
C PRO A 357 -21.53 7.84 11.28
N LYS A 358 -21.65 8.44 12.47
CA LYS A 358 -21.30 7.81 13.75
C LYS A 358 -22.06 6.49 13.95
N LYS A 359 -21.42 5.36 13.65
CA LYS A 359 -21.93 4.02 13.98
C LYS A 359 -21.93 3.88 15.51
N THR A 360 -23.11 3.81 16.12
CA THR A 360 -23.26 3.48 17.55
C THR A 360 -22.93 2.00 17.76
N SER A 361 -21.69 1.71 18.12
CA SER A 361 -21.20 0.37 18.41
C SER A 361 -21.81 -0.18 19.70
N SER A 362 -22.84 -1.02 19.57
CA SER A 362 -23.42 -1.76 20.70
C SER A 362 -22.48 -2.87 21.15
N SER A 363 -21.67 -2.61 22.18
CA SER A 363 -20.73 -3.59 22.75
C SER A 363 -21.45 -4.72 23.48
N ILE A 364 -21.57 -5.88 22.82
CA ILE A 364 -22.08 -7.10 23.45
C ILE A 364 -20.95 -7.72 24.30
N PHE A 365 -20.77 -7.19 25.50
CA PHE A 365 -20.02 -7.89 26.55
C PHE A 365 -20.77 -9.16 26.93
N ARG A 366 -20.13 -10.32 26.76
CA ARG A 366 -20.65 -11.62 27.18
C ARG A 366 -19.92 -12.05 28.45
N GLU A 367 -20.60 -11.97 29.59
CA GLU A 367 -20.05 -12.41 30.88
C GLU A 367 -19.70 -13.90 30.85
N THR A 368 -18.53 -14.24 31.38
CA THR A 368 -18.05 -15.62 31.55
C THR A 368 -18.37 -16.13 32.96
N SER A 369 -19.55 -16.72 33.12
CA SER A 369 -19.96 -17.35 34.39
C SER A 369 -19.05 -18.54 34.74
N SER A 370 -18.28 -18.42 35.81
CA SER A 370 -17.50 -19.53 36.38
C SER A 370 -18.33 -20.32 37.40
N SER A 371 -18.11 -21.64 37.45
CA SER A 371 -18.63 -22.54 38.50
C SER A 371 -17.63 -23.68 38.74
N PRO A 372 -17.38 -24.10 40.00
CA PRO A 372 -16.28 -25.02 40.34
C PRO A 372 -16.72 -26.49 40.50
N SER A 373 -15.74 -27.39 40.36
CA SER A 373 -15.79 -28.79 40.82
C SER A 373 -14.54 -29.10 41.64
N ALA A 374 -14.62 -29.96 42.66
CA ALA A 374 -13.60 -30.06 43.71
C ALA A 374 -13.25 -31.50 44.15
N SER A 375 -11.98 -31.71 44.53
CA SER A 375 -11.44 -32.80 45.37
C SER A 375 -11.52 -34.24 44.80
N ALA A 376 -10.68 -35.24 45.16
CA ALA A 376 -9.56 -35.39 46.10
C ALA A 376 -8.62 -36.53 45.58
N SER A 377 -7.59 -37.13 46.24
CA SER A 377 -6.88 -36.95 47.54
C SER A 377 -5.58 -37.78 47.56
N GLY A 378 -4.50 -37.28 48.18
CA GLY A 378 -3.34 -38.08 48.65
C GLY A 378 -2.22 -38.37 47.62
N SER A 379 -1.00 -38.75 48.02
CA SER A 379 -0.35 -38.73 49.35
C SER A 379 1.16 -39.02 49.23
N GLY A 380 2.06 -38.24 49.87
CA GLY A 380 3.49 -38.62 49.95
C GLY A 380 4.47 -37.51 50.40
N LYS A 381 5.35 -37.85 51.36
CA LYS A 381 6.54 -37.14 51.89
C LYS A 381 7.36 -38.20 52.68
N PRO A 382 8.63 -37.96 53.14
CA PRO A 382 9.46 -36.74 53.10
C PRO A 382 10.92 -36.96 52.62
N ASN A 383 11.74 -35.89 52.56
CA ASN A 383 13.09 -35.74 53.18
C ASN A 383 14.06 -34.84 52.38
N GLY A 384 15.04 -34.24 53.08
CA GLY A 384 16.31 -33.75 52.51
C GLY A 384 16.50 -32.21 52.46
N ALA A 385 17.60 -31.74 53.06
CA ALA A 385 18.13 -30.35 53.01
C ALA A 385 19.59 -30.36 53.60
N PRO A 386 20.40 -29.27 53.53
CA PRO A 386 20.27 -28.04 52.73
C PRO A 386 21.46 -27.85 51.72
N PRO A 387 22.39 -26.85 51.78
CA PRO A 387 22.52 -25.91 50.65
C PRO A 387 23.95 -25.77 50.06
N ALA A 388 24.06 -25.06 48.93
CA ALA A 388 25.32 -24.54 48.40
C ALA A 388 25.14 -23.12 47.81
N SER A 389 26.15 -22.26 47.97
CA SER A 389 26.19 -20.86 47.52
C SER A 389 27.08 -20.68 46.27
N GLY A 390 26.86 -19.65 45.46
CA GLY A 390 27.68 -19.44 44.25
C GLY A 390 27.46 -18.16 43.44
N VAL A 391 27.99 -17.03 43.94
CA VAL A 391 28.64 -15.91 43.20
C VAL A 391 27.93 -15.22 42.01
N ALA A 392 28.02 -13.88 41.94
CA ALA A 392 27.52 -13.07 40.83
C ALA A 392 28.58 -12.84 39.72
N GLY A 393 28.13 -12.59 38.48
CA GLY A 393 28.99 -12.21 37.36
C GLY A 393 28.23 -11.40 36.30
N SER A 394 28.73 -10.20 35.98
CA SER A 394 28.15 -9.29 34.99
C SER A 394 28.97 -9.32 33.69
N THR A 395 28.30 -9.30 32.54
CA THR A 395 28.73 -8.46 31.40
C THR A 395 27.58 -8.26 30.40
N ARG A 396 27.47 -7.04 29.87
CA ARG A 396 26.80 -6.78 28.58
C ARG A 396 27.83 -6.95 27.46
N ALA A 397 27.41 -7.50 26.33
CA ALA A 397 28.14 -7.40 25.07
C ALA A 397 27.17 -6.97 23.97
N LEU A 398 27.55 -5.98 23.16
CA LEU A 398 26.80 -5.60 21.96
C LEU A 398 27.15 -6.58 20.84
N ALA A 399 26.14 -7.07 20.11
CA ALA A 399 26.34 -7.74 18.83
C ALA A 399 26.24 -6.70 17.71
N LEU A 400 27.37 -6.31 17.12
CA LEU A 400 27.37 -5.74 15.77
C LEU A 400 27.13 -6.90 14.78
N VAL A 401 26.17 -6.73 13.88
CA VAL A 401 26.05 -7.55 12.67
C VAL A 401 26.45 -6.66 11.50
N ALA A 402 27.54 -7.03 10.82
CA ALA A 402 28.01 -6.33 9.63
C ALA A 402 27.28 -6.87 8.40
N ALA A 403 26.84 -5.98 7.50
CA ALA A 403 26.32 -6.37 6.20
C ALA A 403 27.45 -6.93 5.31
N LEU A 404 27.18 -8.03 4.62
CA LEU A 404 28.11 -8.62 3.65
C LEU A 404 27.55 -8.45 2.23
N ALA A 405 28.00 -7.41 1.53
CA ALA A 405 27.69 -7.23 0.12
C ALA A 405 28.53 -8.20 -0.73
N LEU A 406 27.88 -8.91 -1.66
CA LEU A 406 28.52 -9.87 -2.55
C LEU A 406 28.18 -9.51 -4.01
N LEU A 407 29.17 -8.99 -4.74
CA LEU A 407 29.07 -8.82 -6.18
C LEU A 407 29.20 -10.20 -6.85
N MET A 408 28.31 -10.51 -7.79
CA MET A 408 28.67 -11.29 -8.97
C MET A 408 28.02 -10.68 -10.21
N SER A 409 28.83 -10.01 -11.02
CA SER A 409 28.46 -9.47 -12.33
C SER A 409 29.12 -10.28 -13.43
N ALA A 410 28.35 -11.15 -14.11
CA ALA A 410 28.60 -11.65 -15.48
C ALA A 410 27.63 -12.81 -15.82
N PHE A 411 26.51 -12.53 -16.48
CA PHE A 411 26.31 -12.82 -17.92
C PHE A 411 25.03 -12.17 -18.43
#